data_AF-A0A497DVB8-F1
#
_entry.id   AF-A0A497DVB8-F1
#
_cell.length_a   1.000
_cell.length_b   1.000
_cell.length_c   1.000
_cell.angle_alpha   90.00
_cell.angle_beta   90.00
_cell.angle_gamma   90.00
#
_symmetry.space_group_name_H-M   'P 1'
#
loop_
_entity.id
_entity.type
_entity.pdbx_description
1 polymer ?
#
loop_
_entity_poly.entity_id
_entity_poly.type
_entity_poly.pdbx_seq_one_letter_code
_entity_poly.pdbx_strand_id
1 'polypeptide(L)' 'MAQERTGNIYGTVVDTDGNPLPGVTVTLTGSKTAPLTSITSAEGKFRFISLPP' A
#
# COMPACT_ATOMS: atom_id res chain seq x y z
N MET A 1 29.57 -0.10 -5.32
CA MET A 1 28.23 -0.67 -5.57
C MET A 1 27.25 0.30 -4.91
N ALA A 2 26.35 0.93 -5.65
CA ALA A 2 25.36 1.84 -5.05
C ALA A 2 24.18 0.99 -4.55
N GLN A 3 23.85 1.07 -3.27
CA GLN A 3 22.62 0.47 -2.74
C GLN A 3 21.46 1.28 -3.31
N GLU A 4 20.61 0.67 -4.14
CA GLU A 4 19.34 1.30 -4.49
C GLU A 4 18.49 1.39 -3.22
N ARG A 5 18.16 2.63 -2.81
CA ARG A 5 17.33 2.84 -1.64
C ARG A 5 15.87 2.71 -2.05
N THR A 6 15.23 1.64 -1.63
CA THR A 6 13.79 1.46 -1.80
C THR A 6 13.03 1.81 -0.52
N GLY A 7 11.77 2.20 -0.69
CA GLY A 7 10.81 2.45 0.39
C GLY A 7 9.68 1.44 0.37
N ASN A 8 8.99 1.29 1.50
CA ASN A 8 7.79 0.47 1.62
C ASN A 8 6.68 1.31 2.25
N ILE A 9 5.44 1.10 1.80
CA ILE A 9 4.23 1.70 2.38
C ILE A 9 3.34 0.57 2.86
N TYR A 10 2.87 0.70 4.10
CA TYR A 10 1.92 -0.22 4.73
C TYR A 10 0.77 0.59 5.31
N GLY A 11 -0.41 -0.01 5.38
CA GLY A 11 -1.55 0.59 6.04
C GLY A 11 -2.68 -0.40 6.29
N THR A 12 -3.69 0.09 7.00
CA THR A 12 -4.91 -0.66 7.29
C THR A 12 -6.10 0.23 6.95
N VAL A 13 -7.06 -0.32 6.23
CA VAL A 13 -8.33 0.33 5.91
C VAL A 13 -9.37 -0.14 6.91
N VAL A 14 -10.03 0.83 7.56
CA VAL A 14 -11.09 0.60 8.54
C VAL A 14 -12.33 1.44 8.20
N ASP A 15 -13.49 1.04 8.70
CA ASP A 15 -14.71 1.85 8.67
C ASP A 15 -14.71 2.92 9.80
N THR A 16 -15.84 3.62 9.96
CA THR A 16 -16.02 4.67 10.98
C THR A 16 -16.02 4.14 12.42
N ASP A 17 -16.32 2.85 12.61
CA ASP A 17 -16.35 2.18 13.92
C ASP A 17 -15.01 1.49 14.23
N GLY A 18 -14.06 1.54 13.29
CA GLY A 18 -12.73 0.94 13.41
C GLY A 18 -12.63 -0.52 12.97
N ASN A 19 -13.68 -1.08 12.34
CA ASN A 19 -13.63 -2.44 11.83
C ASN A 19 -12.79 -2.52 10.55
N PRO A 20 -11.93 -3.54 10.39
CA PRO A 20 -11.13 -3.70 9.19
C PRO A 20 -11.99 -4.00 7.96
N LEU A 21 -11.64 -3.39 6.83
CA LEU A 21 -12.36 -3.58 5.56
C LEU A 21 -11.57 -4.46 4.58
N PRO A 22 -12.00 -5.71 4.35
CA PRO A 22 -11.39 -6.59 3.36
C PRO A 22 -11.85 -6.32 1.93
N GLY A 23 -11.02 -6.65 0.95
CA GLY A 23 -11.40 -6.56 -0.47
C GLY A 23 -11.42 -5.14 -1.05
N VAL A 24 -10.91 -4.15 -0.31
CA VAL A 24 -10.81 -2.77 -0.77
C VAL A 24 -9.60 -2.63 -1.69
N THR A 25 -9.82 -2.08 -2.89
CA THR A 25 -8.74 -1.72 -3.82
C THR A 25 -8.10 -0.40 -3.40
N VAL A 26 -6.83 -0.45 -3.01
CA VAL A 26 -5.98 0.71 -2.72
C VAL A 26 -5.11 0.99 -3.93
N THR A 27 -5.12 2.24 -4.41
CA THR A 27 -4.28 2.68 -5.53
C THR A 27 -3.21 3.67 -5.03
N LEU A 28 -1.94 3.30 -5.17
CA LEU A 28 -0.80 4.19 -4.96
C LEU A 28 -0.46 4.89 -6.28
N THR A 29 -0.40 6.21 -6.26
CA THR A 29 0.08 7.03 -7.39
C THR A 29 1.24 7.91 -6.95
N GLY A 30 2.10 8.30 -7.88
CA GLY A 30 3.24 9.17 -7.61
C GLY A 30 3.86 9.70 -8.89
N SER A 31 4.73 10.70 -8.77
CA SER A 31 5.39 11.34 -9.91
C SER A 31 6.45 10.47 -10.60
N LYS A 32 6.97 9.45 -9.89
CA LYS A 32 8.06 8.58 -10.35
C LYS A 32 7.67 7.10 -10.50
N THR A 33 6.42 6.76 -10.18
CA THR A 33 5.92 5.38 -10.16
C THR A 33 4.60 5.32 -10.91
N ALA A 34 4.49 4.36 -11.82
CA ALA A 34 3.20 4.02 -12.43
C ALA A 34 2.21 3.59 -11.33
N PRO A 35 0.89 3.83 -11.51
CA PRO A 35 -0.09 3.44 -10.51
C PRO A 35 0.06 1.97 -10.09
N LEU A 36 0.17 1.73 -8.78
CA LEU A 36 0.22 0.39 -8.20
C LEU A 36 -1.09 0.15 -7.46
N THR A 37 -1.61 -1.07 -7.54
CA THR A 37 -2.82 -1.46 -6.82
C THR A 37 -2.54 -2.58 -5.83
N SER A 38 -3.27 -2.57 -4.72
CA SER A 38 -3.25 -3.62 -3.71
C SER A 38 -4.66 -3.81 -3.18
N ILE A 39 -5.04 -5.06 -2.89
CA ILE A 39 -6.34 -5.38 -2.30
C ILE A 39 -6.12 -5.69 -0.82
N THR A 40 -6.95 -5.13 0.05
CA THR A 40 -6.82 -5.34 1.50
C THR A 40 -7.13 -6.77 1.93
N SER A 41 -6.38 -7.27 2.92
CA SER A 41 -6.60 -8.59 3.54
C SER A 41 -7.87 -8.63 4.42
N ALA A 42 -8.16 -9.80 5.02
CA ALA A 42 -9.22 -9.96 6.03
C ALA A 42 -9.07 -8.98 7.20
N GLU A 43 -7.83 -8.61 7.56
CA GLU A 43 -7.52 -7.64 8.61
C GLU A 43 -7.43 -6.19 8.08
N GLY A 44 -7.92 -5.93 6.85
CA GLY A 44 -7.91 -4.60 6.23
C GLY A 44 -6.51 -4.12 5.79
N LYS A 45 -5.49 -4.97 5.84
CA LYS A 45 -4.09 -4.58 5.60
C LYS A 45 -3.76 -4.52 4.11
N PHE A 46 -2.99 -3.52 3.69
CA PHE A 46 -2.38 -3.45 2.37
C PHE A 46 -0.88 -3.14 2.48
N ARG A 47 -0.14 -3.43 1.41
CA ARG A 47 1.29 -3.12 1.32
C ARG A 47 1.74 -2.82 -0.10
N PHE A 48 2.64 -1.86 -0.22
CA PHE A 48 3.45 -1.59 -1.41
C PHE A 48 4.92 -1.69 -1.00
N ILE A 49 5.66 -2.57 -1.65
CA ILE A 49 7.06 -2.87 -1.31
C ILE A 49 7.97 -2.49 -2.46
N SER A 50 9.24 -2.24 -2.14
CA SER A 50 10.28 -1.95 -3.13
C SER A 50 9.99 -0.74 -4.00
N LEU A 51 9.43 0.32 -3.41
CA LEU A 51 9.14 1.56 -4.11
C LEU A 51 10.43 2.34 -4.38
N PRO A 52 10.61 2.88 -5.60
CA PRO A 52 11.73 3.76 -5.90
C PRO A 52 11.61 5.10 -5.14
N PRO A 53 12.73 5.80 -4.88
CA PRO A 53 12.77 7.10 -4.22
C PRO A 53 12.46 8.28 -5.15
#